data_AF-A0ABD5WU41-F1
#
_entry.id   AF-A0ABD5WU41-F1
#
_cell.length_a   1.000
_cell.length_b   1.000
_cell.length_c   1.000
_cell.angle_alpha   90.00
_cell.angle_beta   90.00
_cell.angle_gamma   90.00
#
_symmetry.space_group_name_H-M   'P 1'
#
loop_
_entity.id
_entity.type
_entity.pdbx_description
1 polymer ?
#
loop_
_entity_poly.entity_id
_entity_poly.type
_entity_poly.pdbx_seq_one_letter_code
_entity_poly.pdbx_strand_id
1 'polypeptide(L)'
;MGVWGWIVLYVLLFSLLQLLIYRYLRSDEDAPLFRSTPPNREPAPVEEIRDFDDRSQSDDPSVVVCPRCGAENDTGYTYCRNCVSPMAAR
;
A
#
# COMPACT_ATOMS: atom_id res chain seq x y z
N MET A 1 41.43 -14.63 -6.56
CA MET A 1 40.20 -15.07 -5.86
C MET A 1 39.36 -15.84 -6.86
N GLY A 2 39.24 -17.16 -6.72
CA GLY A 2 38.47 -17.99 -7.66
C GLY A 2 36.99 -17.62 -7.67
N VAL A 3 36.22 -18.20 -8.60
CA VAL A 3 34.77 -17.99 -8.76
C VAL A 3 34.02 -18.11 -7.43
N TRP A 4 34.44 -19.04 -6.56
CA TRP A 4 33.93 -19.19 -5.20
C TRP A 4 34.01 -17.93 -4.33
N GLY A 5 35.08 -17.14 -4.45
CA GLY A 5 35.20 -15.87 -3.71
C GLY A 5 34.17 -14.83 -4.16
N TRP A 6 33.92 -14.73 -5.47
CA TRP A 6 32.88 -13.86 -6.01
C TRP A 6 31.48 -14.34 -5.60
N ILE A 7 31.23 -15.65 -5.62
CA ILE A 7 29.97 -16.23 -5.15
C ILE A 7 29.72 -15.84 -3.69
N VAL A 8 30.69 -16.04 -2.80
CA VAL A 8 30.56 -15.67 -1.38
C VAL A 8 30.32 -14.17 -1.22
N LEU A 9 31.02 -13.33 -1.97
CA LEU A 9 30.84 -11.87 -1.94
C LEU A 9 29.43 -11.47 -2.37
N TYR A 10 28.89 -12.04 -3.44
CA TYR A 10 27.52 -11.77 -3.89
C TYR A 10 26.48 -12.24 -2.88
N VAL A 11 26.67 -13.42 -2.29
CA VAL A 11 25.76 -13.93 -1.25
C VAL A 11 25.75 -13.00 -0.04
N LEU A 12 26.91 -12.53 0.42
CA LEU A 12 27.01 -11.59 1.54
C LEU A 12 26.36 -10.24 1.22
N LEU A 13 26.66 -9.67 0.05
CA LEU A 13 26.07 -8.41 -0.40
C LEU A 13 24.55 -8.51 -0.51
N PHE A 14 24.06 -9.58 -1.13
CA PHE A 14 22.64 -9.82 -1.32
C PHE A 14 21.91 -10.04 0.01
N SER A 15 22.50 -10.81 0.93
CA SER A 15 21.95 -11.00 2.27
C SER A 15 21.88 -9.68 3.05
N LEU A 16 22.88 -8.81 2.91
CA LEU A 16 22.89 -7.50 3.56
C LEU A 16 21.84 -6.56 2.95
N LEU A 17 21.71 -6.56 1.62
CA LEU A 17 20.66 -5.82 0.92
C LEU A 17 19.27 -6.26 1.39
N GLN A 18 19.02 -7.57 1.45
CA GLN A 18 17.74 -8.11 1.93
C GLN A 18 17.46 -7.70 3.38
N LEU A 19 18.45 -7.72 4.25
CA LEU A 19 18.30 -7.31 5.64
C LEU A 19 17.98 -5.80 5.74
N LEU A 20 18.62 -4.98 4.91
CA LEU A 20 18.34 -3.54 4.83
C LEU A 20 16.90 -3.29 4.37
N ILE A 21 16.46 -3.96 3.30
CA ILE A 21 15.07 -3.85 2.79
C ILE A 21 14.08 -4.30 3.86
N TYR A 22 14.33 -5.44 4.51
CA TYR A 22 13.49 -5.95 5.59
C TYR A 22 13.39 -4.95 6.74
N ARG A 23 14.52 -4.38 7.17
CA ARG A 23 14.55 -3.38 8.23
C ARG A 23 13.86 -2.08 7.81
N TYR A 24 14.02 -1.65 6.57
CA TYR A 24 13.38 -0.44 6.06
C TYR A 24 11.85 -0.57 6.04
N LEU A 25 11.34 -1.66 5.45
CA LEU A 25 9.91 -1.96 5.44
C LEU A 25 9.38 -2.11 6.87
N ARG A 26 10.11 -2.84 7.72
CA ARG A 26 9.73 -3.01 9.13
C ARG A 26 9.76 -1.70 9.95
N SER A 27 10.65 -0.77 9.62
CA SER A 27 10.71 0.53 10.32
C SER A 27 9.54 1.43 9.95
N ASP A 28 8.97 1.28 8.75
CA ASP A 28 7.80 2.05 8.30
C ASP A 28 6.51 1.58 9.01
N GLU A 29 6.36 0.27 9.21
CA GLU A 29 5.25 -0.32 10.01
C GLU A 29 5.39 -0.07 11.53
N ASP A 30 6.60 0.22 12.03
CA ASP A 30 6.84 0.68 13.41
C ASP A 30 6.53 2.18 13.61
N ALA A 31 6.20 2.93 12.55
CA ALA A 31 5.60 4.25 12.71
C ALA A 31 4.24 4.07 13.40
N PRO A 32 4.00 4.67 14.59
CA PRO A 32 2.79 4.40 15.35
C PRO A 32 1.56 4.89 14.58
N LEU A 33 0.94 4.00 13.81
CA LEU A 33 -0.37 4.15 13.17
C LEU A 33 -1.52 4.31 14.19
N PHE A 34 -1.19 4.49 15.49
CA PHE A 34 -2.12 4.63 16.60
C PHE A 34 -2.07 6.03 17.26
N ARG A 35 -1.86 7.10 16.48
CA ARG A 35 -2.12 8.48 16.96
C ARG A 35 -3.21 9.22 16.19
N SER A 36 -4.01 8.49 15.43
CA SER A 36 -5.18 9.01 14.70
C SER A 36 -6.48 8.67 15.42
N THR A 37 -6.54 8.84 16.75
CA THR A 37 -7.83 8.98 17.44
C THR A 37 -7.98 10.41 17.92
N PRO A 38 -8.50 11.33 17.08
CA PRO A 38 -9.11 12.55 17.59
C PRO A 38 -10.33 12.15 18.43
N PRO A 39 -10.50 12.67 19.66
CA PRO A 39 -11.71 12.43 20.41
C PRO A 39 -12.80 13.31 19.80
N ASN A 40 -13.72 12.74 19.03
CA ASN A 40 -14.95 13.46 18.72
C ASN A 40 -16.16 12.54 18.85
N ARG A 41 -16.83 12.67 20.00
CA ARG A 41 -18.14 12.10 20.28
C ARG A 41 -19.11 13.27 20.40
N GLU A 42 -19.67 13.71 19.28
CA GLU A 42 -20.93 14.45 19.22
C GLU A 42 -21.69 14.02 17.95
N PRO A 43 -22.87 13.39 18.07
CA PRO A 43 -23.70 13.07 16.91
C PRO A 43 -24.55 14.30 16.54
N ALA A 44 -24.34 14.85 15.35
CA ALA A 44 -25.25 15.81 14.73
C ALA A 44 -25.71 15.26 13.36
N PRO A 45 -27.03 15.18 13.10
CA PRO A 45 -27.56 14.68 11.82
C PRO A 45 -27.72 15.84 10.84
N VAL A 46 -27.18 15.72 9.63
CA VAL A 46 -27.57 16.58 8.51
C VAL A 46 -27.67 15.72 7.25
N GLU A 47 -28.92 15.45 6.88
CA GLU A 47 -29.33 15.09 5.53
C GLU A 47 -28.88 16.18 4.55
N GLU A 48 -28.28 15.81 3.42
CA GLU A 48 -28.85 16.11 2.09
C GLU A 48 -27.96 15.59 0.98
N ILE A 49 -28.56 14.77 0.12
CA ILE A 49 -28.02 14.31 -1.16
C ILE A 49 -28.46 15.33 -2.20
N ARG A 50 -27.52 15.83 -3.03
CA ARG A 50 -27.59 16.07 -4.50
C ARG A 50 -26.80 17.32 -4.91
N ASP A 51 -25.71 17.11 -5.65
CA ASP A 51 -25.70 17.49 -7.06
C ASP A 51 -24.55 16.79 -7.80
N PHE A 52 -24.93 16.12 -8.88
CA PHE A 52 -24.06 15.51 -9.89
C PHE A 52 -24.09 16.42 -11.14
N ASP A 53 -23.05 16.29 -11.98
CA ASP A 53 -22.75 16.96 -13.26
C ASP A 53 -21.95 18.28 -13.14
N ASP A 54 -20.84 18.51 -13.83
CA ASP A 54 -20.42 18.05 -15.16
C ASP A 54 -18.93 18.39 -15.42
N ARG A 55 -18.25 17.55 -16.20
CA ARG A 55 -17.01 17.79 -16.98
C ARG A 55 -15.68 18.08 -16.29
N SER A 56 -14.91 17.01 -16.10
CA SER A 56 -13.59 16.89 -16.74
C SER A 56 -13.29 15.43 -17.04
N GLN A 57 -13.36 15.12 -18.33
CA GLN A 57 -12.92 13.89 -18.95
C GLN A 57 -11.40 13.74 -18.77
N SER A 58 -11.00 12.79 -17.94
CA SER A 58 -9.73 12.08 -18.10
C SER A 58 -10.06 10.61 -17.92
N ASP A 59 -9.56 9.76 -18.79
CA ASP A 59 -9.62 8.29 -18.69
C ASP A 59 -9.16 7.82 -17.31
N ASP A 60 -10.07 7.83 -16.35
CA ASP A 60 -9.75 7.48 -14.97
C ASP A 60 -9.84 5.96 -14.87
N PRO A 61 -8.70 5.26 -14.70
CA PRO A 61 -8.77 3.83 -14.45
C PRO A 61 -9.62 3.66 -13.20
N SER A 62 -10.70 2.87 -13.30
CA SER A 62 -11.65 2.77 -12.20
C SER A 62 -10.89 2.35 -10.95
N VAL A 63 -10.93 3.15 -9.90
CA VAL A 63 -10.12 2.88 -8.70
C VAL A 63 -10.82 1.79 -7.88
N VAL A 64 -10.13 0.66 -7.70
CA VAL A 64 -10.53 -0.46 -6.84
C VAL A 64 -9.76 -0.39 -5.53
N VAL A 65 -10.51 -0.30 -4.43
CA VAL A 65 -9.94 -0.28 -3.07
C VAL A 65 -9.61 -1.70 -2.61
N CYS A 66 -8.41 -1.89 -2.08
CA CYS A 66 -7.99 -3.18 -1.54
C CYS A 66 -8.79 -3.54 -0.27
N PRO A 67 -9.42 -4.72 -0.19
CA PRO A 67 -10.20 -5.12 0.98
C PRO A 67 -9.33 -5.43 2.22
N ARG A 68 -8.01 -5.60 2.05
CA ARG A 68 -7.10 -5.90 3.17
C ARG A 68 -6.52 -4.64 3.81
N CYS A 69 -6.02 -3.71 3.00
CA CYS A 69 -5.28 -2.55 3.51
C CYS A 69 -5.92 -1.20 3.17
N GLY A 70 -7.03 -1.18 2.42
CA GLY A 70 -7.72 0.05 2.04
C GLY A 70 -6.99 0.89 0.99
N ALA A 71 -5.87 0.42 0.43
CA ALA A 71 -5.16 1.15 -0.61
C ALA A 71 -5.94 1.16 -1.93
N GLU A 72 -6.00 2.32 -2.55
CA GLU A 72 -6.53 2.55 -3.89
C GLU A 72 -5.62 1.92 -4.94
N ASN A 73 -6.23 1.28 -5.93
CA ASN A 73 -5.52 0.65 -7.03
C ASN A 73 -6.32 0.79 -8.32
N ASP A 74 -5.66 0.71 -9.47
CA ASP A 74 -6.33 0.83 -10.76
C ASP A 74 -7.08 -0.47 -11.11
N THR A 75 -8.18 -0.37 -11.86
CA THR A 75 -8.84 -1.54 -12.45
C THR A 75 -7.86 -2.30 -13.34
N GLY A 76 -7.73 -3.61 -13.09
CA GLY A 76 -6.84 -4.51 -13.84
C GLY A 76 -5.70 -5.09 -12.99
N TYR A 77 -5.51 -4.61 -11.77
CA TYR A 77 -4.56 -5.21 -10.84
C TYR A 77 -5.11 -6.48 -10.17
N THR A 78 -4.41 -7.60 -10.36
CA THR A 78 -4.70 -8.86 -9.64
C THR A 78 -4.27 -8.82 -8.17
N TYR A 79 -3.27 -7.99 -7.87
CA TYR A 79 -2.69 -7.83 -6.53
C TYR A 79 -2.62 -6.35 -6.15
N CYS A 80 -2.85 -6.06 -4.87
CA CYS A 80 -2.75 -4.71 -4.34
C CYS A 80 -1.32 -4.17 -4.45
N ARG A 81 -1.16 -2.94 -4.96
CA ARG A 81 0.14 -2.25 -5.06
C ARG A 81 0.83 -2.02 -3.72
N ASN A 82 0.07 -1.88 -2.64
CA ASN A 82 0.63 -1.60 -1.31
C ASN A 82 0.97 -2.87 -0.52
N CYS A 83 0.05 -3.83 -0.44
CA CYS A 83 0.18 -4.99 0.45
C CYS A 83 0.30 -6.34 -0.27
N VAL A 84 0.42 -6.34 -1.60
CA VAL A 84 0.58 -7.53 -2.47
C VAL A 84 -0.51 -8.59 -2.25
N SER A 85 -1.64 -8.16 -1.71
CA SER A 85 -2.75 -9.05 -1.39
C SER A 85 -3.58 -9.29 -2.63
N PRO A 86 -4.04 -10.53 -2.86
CA PRO A 86 -4.88 -10.81 -4.01
C PRO A 86 -6.15 -9.96 -3.91
N MET A 87 -6.46 -9.25 -4.99
CA MET A 87 -7.68 -8.43 -5.12
C MET A 87 -8.88 -9.28 -5.54
N ALA A 88 -8.75 -10.61 -5.39
CA ALA A 88 -9.64 -11.62 -5.94
C ALA A 88 -11.09 -11.32 -5.58
N ALA A 89 -11.79 -10.80 -6.59
CA ALA A 89 -13.20 -10.99 -6.78
C ALA A 89 -13.47 -12.51 -6.86
N ARG A 90 -14.20 -13.02 -5.88
CA ARG A 90 -15.11 -14.15 -6.08
C ARG A 90 -16.50 -13.64 -5.76
#